data_AF-A0A4R1HD58-F1
#
_entry.id   AF-A0A4R1HD58-F1
#
_cell.length_a   1.000
_cell.length_b   1.000
_cell.length_c   1.000
_cell.angle_alpha   90.00
_cell.angle_beta   90.00
_cell.angle_gamma   90.00
#
_symmetry.space_group_name_H-M   'P 1'
#
loop_
_entity.id
_entity.type
_entity.pdbx_description
1 polymer ?
#
loop_
_entity_poly.entity_id
_entity_poly.type
_entity_poly.pdbx_seq_one_letter_code
_entity_poly.pdbx_strand_id
1 'polypeptide(L)'
;MKYLILIPIALLLVLGGCENNSGATQDGDKLATSSGSTAPLKPSANTDEPLKGHIGRPGLYRLVRSGGVINDPTTGTGKSVIKPVVEMVKSTERIPLIKGGQMYLQYRIWPLPALPAHVDLRRVVKHPRMTLPDGSYSTGSDRTIKGKVVSNQVIAYTGYGLDEDYELVEGDWIFEIWYQGKKVIEQKFTTHQPSKEELAKLKPILALGNRAVGQSEPSKKPFSKRDWPRIMVGAGGVAVPDTAEAPNKP
;
A
#
# COMPACT_ATOMS: atom_id res chain seq x y z
N MET A 1 15.23 -33.69 31.41
CA MET A 1 16.29 -33.35 30.44
C MET A 1 15.61 -32.90 29.14
N LYS A 2 15.55 -31.60 28.88
CA LYS A 2 15.00 -31.02 27.65
C LYS A 2 16.06 -30.07 27.09
N TYR A 3 16.62 -30.41 25.94
CA TYR A 3 17.71 -29.66 25.32
C TYR A 3 17.16 -28.41 24.64
N LEU A 4 17.68 -27.26 25.05
CA LEU A 4 17.46 -25.96 24.43
C LEU A 4 18.45 -25.85 23.25
N ILE A 5 17.96 -25.94 22.02
CA ILE A 5 18.80 -25.73 20.82
C ILE A 5 18.76 -24.24 20.48
N LEU A 6 19.84 -23.54 20.84
CA LEU A 6 20.15 -22.18 20.40
C LEU A 6 20.71 -22.23 18.98
N ILE A 7 19.98 -21.70 18.01
CA ILE A 7 20.48 -21.49 16.65
C ILE A 7 21.04 -20.06 16.58
N PRO A 8 22.33 -19.86 16.29
CA PRO A 8 22.89 -18.52 16.09
C PRO A 8 22.46 -18.00 14.71
N ILE A 9 21.78 -16.86 14.70
CA ILE A 9 21.47 -16.10 13.48
C ILE A 9 22.73 -15.33 13.09
N ALA A 10 23.42 -15.80 12.06
CA ALA A 10 24.51 -15.07 11.42
C ALA A 10 23.90 -13.89 10.62
N LEU A 11 24.15 -12.67 11.12
CA LEU A 11 23.78 -11.42 10.49
C LEU A 11 24.81 -11.11 9.40
N LEU A 12 24.47 -11.33 8.12
CA LEU A 12 25.30 -10.92 6.98
C LEU A 12 25.00 -9.44 6.66
N LEU A 13 25.84 -8.54 7.16
CA LEU A 13 25.90 -7.13 6.76
C LEU A 13 26.67 -7.01 5.44
N VAL A 14 25.96 -6.73 4.34
CA VAL A 14 26.58 -6.25 3.11
C VAL A 14 26.61 -4.73 3.16
N LEU A 15 27.76 -4.19 3.54
CA LEU A 15 28.12 -2.79 3.38
C LEU A 15 28.56 -2.56 1.93
N GLY A 16 27.66 -2.03 1.11
CA GLY A 16 28.02 -1.43 -0.18
C GLY A 16 28.32 0.05 0.04
N GLY A 17 29.60 0.40 0.05
CA GLY A 17 30.05 1.78 -0.01
C GLY A 17 29.83 2.40 -1.39
N CYS A 18 29.65 3.71 -1.41
CA CYS A 18 29.96 4.55 -2.57
C CYS A 18 30.60 5.83 -2.04
N GLU A 19 31.76 6.10 -2.62
CA GLU A 19 32.73 7.13 -2.30
C GLU A 19 32.24 8.56 -2.58
N ASN A 20 32.99 9.46 -1.95
CA ASN A 20 33.00 10.90 -2.06
C ASN A 20 33.02 11.39 -3.52
N ASN A 21 32.35 12.51 -3.80
CA ASN A 21 32.92 13.48 -4.71
C ASN A 21 32.63 14.91 -4.24
N SER A 22 33.71 15.64 -4.05
CA SER A 22 33.80 17.02 -3.60
C SER A 22 34.07 17.93 -4.79
N GLY A 23 33.35 19.06 -4.84
CA GLY A 23 33.94 20.33 -5.26
C GLY A 23 33.65 20.84 -6.69
N ALA A 24 33.71 22.17 -6.75
CA ALA A 24 33.84 23.05 -7.91
C ALA A 24 32.56 23.63 -8.53
N THR A 25 32.26 24.84 -8.05
CA THR A 25 31.68 25.99 -8.77
C THR A 25 32.39 26.24 -10.11
N GLN A 26 31.64 26.54 -11.17
CA GLN A 26 32.05 27.52 -12.18
C GLN A 26 30.87 28.03 -13.01
N ASP A 27 30.76 29.35 -13.07
CA ASP A 27 29.97 30.14 -14.02
C ASP A 27 30.38 29.86 -15.47
N GLY A 28 29.45 30.08 -16.42
CA GLY A 28 29.81 30.25 -17.83
C GLY A 28 28.69 29.95 -18.82
N ASP A 29 28.14 31.02 -19.39
CA ASP A 29 27.34 31.04 -20.60
C ASP A 29 27.82 30.09 -21.71
N LYS A 30 26.90 29.31 -22.30
CA LYS A 30 26.74 29.29 -23.77
C LYS A 30 25.47 28.58 -24.22
N LEU A 31 24.62 29.38 -24.83
CA LEU A 31 23.51 29.02 -25.71
C LEU A 31 24.05 28.13 -26.87
N ALA A 32 23.59 26.88 -26.94
CA ALA A 32 23.73 26.05 -28.13
C ALA A 32 22.42 25.28 -28.34
N THR A 33 21.60 25.82 -29.24
CA THR A 33 20.32 25.23 -29.68
C THR A 33 20.62 23.98 -30.52
N SER A 34 20.81 22.84 -29.87
CA SER A 34 20.92 21.56 -30.55
C SER A 34 19.53 21.07 -30.96
N SER A 35 19.23 21.18 -32.24
CA SER A 35 18.10 20.52 -32.93
C SER A 35 18.31 19.00 -32.91
N GLY A 36 18.12 18.39 -31.74
CA GLY A 36 18.18 16.95 -31.53
C GLY A 36 16.94 16.28 -32.10
N SER A 37 17.10 15.64 -33.26
CA SER A 37 16.12 14.75 -33.88
C SER A 37 15.58 13.74 -32.87
N THR A 38 14.33 13.95 -32.45
CA THR A 38 13.60 13.10 -31.51
C THR A 38 13.11 11.89 -32.28
N ALA A 39 14.01 10.97 -32.61
CA ALA A 39 13.62 9.68 -33.13
C ALA A 39 12.70 9.01 -32.09
N PRO A 40 11.47 8.58 -32.46
CA PRO A 40 10.56 7.95 -31.52
C PRO A 40 11.24 6.70 -30.96
N LEU A 41 11.43 6.67 -29.63
CA LEU A 41 11.96 5.52 -28.92
C LEU A 41 11.09 4.32 -29.28
N LYS A 42 11.62 3.44 -30.14
CA LYS A 42 10.96 2.19 -30.52
C LYS A 42 10.80 1.39 -29.23
N PRO A 43 9.58 1.05 -28.80
CA PRO A 43 9.39 0.22 -27.62
C PRO A 43 10.18 -1.07 -27.85
N SER A 44 11.14 -1.40 -26.98
CA SER A 44 11.86 -2.68 -27.07
C SER A 44 10.89 -3.79 -26.62
N ALA A 45 9.97 -4.13 -27.50
CA ALA A 45 8.99 -5.18 -27.33
C ALA A 45 9.66 -6.49 -27.74
N ASN A 46 10.42 -7.08 -26.82
CA ASN A 46 10.71 -8.51 -26.87
C ASN A 46 10.20 -9.12 -25.58
N THR A 47 8.89 -9.35 -25.56
CA THR A 47 8.25 -10.22 -24.57
C THR A 47 7.37 -11.19 -25.34
N ASP A 48 8.01 -12.07 -26.10
CA ASP A 48 7.36 -13.24 -26.72
C ASP A 48 6.84 -14.22 -25.66
N GLU A 49 7.29 -14.04 -24.42
CA GLU A 49 6.76 -14.76 -23.28
C GLU A 49 5.29 -14.39 -22.99
N PRO A 50 4.43 -15.37 -22.72
CA PRO A 50 3.05 -15.11 -22.38
C PRO A 50 2.96 -14.34 -21.05
N LEU A 51 2.02 -13.38 -21.00
CA LEU A 51 1.68 -12.64 -19.81
C LEU A 51 1.21 -13.58 -18.68
N LYS A 52 1.87 -13.47 -17.53
CA LYS A 52 1.69 -14.23 -16.29
C LYS A 52 1.21 -13.29 -15.18
N GLY A 53 0.40 -13.85 -14.28
CA GLY A 53 0.03 -13.23 -13.02
C GLY A 53 0.36 -14.17 -11.86
N HIS A 54 0.75 -13.62 -10.73
CA HIS A 54 0.95 -14.35 -9.50
C HIS A 54 0.36 -13.60 -8.32
N ILE A 55 -0.32 -14.35 -7.47
CA ILE A 55 -0.84 -13.86 -6.20
C ILE A 55 0.18 -14.22 -5.12
N GLY A 56 0.61 -13.19 -4.39
CA GLY A 56 1.48 -13.32 -3.23
C GLY A 56 0.70 -13.81 -2.02
N ARG A 57 0.74 -13.04 -0.93
CA ARG A 57 0.16 -13.46 0.36
C ARG A 57 -1.27 -12.90 0.52
N PRO A 58 -2.35 -13.65 0.20
CA PRO A 58 -3.71 -13.21 0.47
C PRO A 58 -4.05 -13.37 1.96
N GLY A 59 -4.79 -12.42 2.53
CA GLY A 59 -5.05 -12.48 3.96
C GLY A 59 -5.95 -11.42 4.55
N LEU A 60 -6.08 -11.54 5.87
CA LEU A 60 -6.55 -10.49 6.76
C LEU A 60 -5.38 -9.56 7.09
N TYR A 61 -5.60 -8.28 6.86
CA TYR A 61 -4.67 -7.19 7.12
C TYR A 61 -5.32 -6.17 8.06
N ARG A 62 -4.48 -5.33 8.65
CA ARG A 62 -4.87 -4.10 9.35
C ARG A 62 -4.28 -2.89 8.65
N LEU A 63 -4.99 -1.77 8.69
CA LEU A 63 -4.47 -0.49 8.23
C LEU A 63 -3.50 0.07 9.27
N VAL A 64 -2.22 0.22 8.97
CA VAL A 64 -1.26 0.83 9.91
C VAL A 64 -1.26 2.35 9.80
N ARG A 65 -1.38 2.86 8.57
CA ARG A 65 -1.37 4.30 8.28
C ARG A 65 -2.15 4.56 6.99
N SER A 66 -2.76 5.74 6.88
CA SER A 66 -3.26 6.25 5.61
C SER A 66 -2.93 7.74 5.46
N GLY A 67 -3.12 8.27 4.26
CA GLY A 67 -3.16 9.70 4.00
C GLY A 67 -4.56 10.30 4.16
N GLY A 68 -5.53 9.56 4.69
CA GLY A 68 -6.93 9.97 4.81
C GLY A 68 -7.87 9.24 3.85
N VAL A 69 -9.15 9.61 3.93
CA VAL A 69 -10.25 9.12 3.09
C VAL A 69 -10.69 10.25 2.16
N ILE A 70 -10.82 9.97 0.87
CA ILE A 70 -11.34 10.90 -0.13
C ILE A 70 -12.64 10.38 -0.72
N ASN A 71 -13.47 11.28 -1.25
CA ASN A 71 -14.60 10.90 -2.09
C ASN A 71 -14.07 10.39 -3.44
N ASP A 72 -14.50 9.19 -3.83
CA ASP A 72 -14.12 8.53 -5.08
C ASP A 72 -15.35 7.81 -5.67
N PRO A 73 -16.06 8.44 -6.61
CA PRO A 73 -17.27 7.87 -7.20
C PRO A 73 -17.00 6.62 -8.04
N THR A 74 -15.74 6.24 -8.27
CA THR A 74 -15.37 5.01 -9.00
C THR A 74 -15.37 3.76 -8.11
N THR A 75 -15.63 3.91 -6.81
CA THR A 75 -15.71 2.82 -5.84
C THR A 75 -17.16 2.47 -5.51
N GLY A 76 -17.40 1.22 -5.07
CA GLY A 76 -18.74 0.77 -4.70
C GLY A 76 -19.36 1.51 -3.50
N THR A 77 -18.56 2.24 -2.71
CA THR A 77 -19.00 3.03 -1.55
C THR A 77 -18.87 4.53 -1.75
N GLY A 78 -18.35 4.99 -2.89
CA GLY A 78 -18.05 6.40 -3.13
C GLY A 78 -16.86 6.94 -2.32
N LYS A 79 -16.08 6.10 -1.62
CA LYS A 79 -14.94 6.49 -0.77
C LYS A 79 -13.68 5.68 -1.13
N SER A 80 -12.50 6.31 -1.00
CA SER A 80 -11.21 5.62 -1.13
C SER A 80 -10.20 6.10 -0.09
N VAL A 81 -9.41 5.17 0.45
CA VAL A 81 -8.27 5.48 1.31
C VAL A 81 -7.05 5.81 0.44
N ILE A 82 -6.38 6.93 0.70
CA ILE A 82 -5.17 7.30 -0.03
C ILE A 82 -3.90 6.85 0.70
N LYS A 83 -2.90 6.38 -0.07
CA LYS A 83 -1.59 5.92 0.44
C LYS A 83 -1.70 4.96 1.66
N PRO A 84 -2.54 3.92 1.60
CA PRO A 84 -2.65 2.98 2.72
C PRO A 84 -1.34 2.22 2.92
N VAL A 85 -0.91 2.13 4.17
CA VAL A 85 0.11 1.20 4.64
C VAL A 85 -0.62 0.13 5.41
N VAL A 86 -0.54 -1.11 4.93
CA VAL A 86 -1.22 -2.26 5.52
C VAL A 86 -0.22 -3.25 6.07
N GLU A 87 -0.60 -3.95 7.14
CA GLU A 87 0.18 -5.01 7.75
C GLU A 87 -0.67 -6.27 7.82
N MET A 88 -0.06 -7.41 7.49
CA MET A 88 -0.75 -8.68 7.52
C MET A 88 -0.91 -9.16 8.94
N VAL A 89 -2.15 -9.49 9.30
CA VAL A 89 -2.50 -10.12 10.57
C VAL A 89 -2.46 -11.65 10.42
N LYS A 90 -3.03 -12.16 9.33
CA LYS A 90 -3.13 -13.60 9.07
C LYS A 90 -3.23 -13.88 7.56
N SER A 91 -2.43 -14.83 7.06
CA SER A 91 -2.61 -15.38 5.71
C SER A 91 -3.81 -16.32 5.73
N THR A 92 -4.86 -15.99 4.97
CA THR A 92 -6.14 -16.73 4.96
C THR A 92 -7.02 -16.24 3.81
N GLU A 93 -7.85 -17.12 3.27
CA GLU A 93 -8.92 -16.76 2.33
C GLU A 93 -10.27 -16.59 3.04
N ARG A 94 -10.37 -17.05 4.29
CA ARG A 94 -11.53 -16.86 5.15
C ARG A 94 -11.36 -15.60 5.99
N ILE A 95 -12.22 -14.61 5.78
CA ILE A 95 -12.09 -13.27 6.36
C ILE A 95 -13.22 -13.05 7.39
N PRO A 96 -12.91 -12.90 8.69
CA PRO A 96 -13.94 -12.61 9.68
C PRO A 96 -14.48 -11.19 9.48
N LEU A 97 -15.81 -11.04 9.57
CA LEU A 97 -16.50 -9.76 9.49
C LEU A 97 -16.29 -8.93 10.76
N ILE A 98 -15.17 -8.21 10.81
CA ILE A 98 -14.78 -7.35 11.92
C ILE A 98 -14.44 -5.97 11.39
N LYS A 99 -15.09 -4.93 11.94
CA LYS A 99 -14.84 -3.53 11.56
C LYS A 99 -13.36 -3.15 11.70
N GLY A 100 -12.80 -2.51 10.67
CA GLY A 100 -11.38 -2.19 10.51
C GLY A 100 -10.50 -3.34 9.99
N GLY A 101 -11.07 -4.52 9.80
CA GLY A 101 -10.40 -5.62 9.10
C GLY A 101 -10.28 -5.32 7.60
N GLN A 102 -9.16 -5.68 6.99
CA GLN A 102 -8.96 -5.51 5.56
C GLN A 102 -8.66 -6.84 4.87
N MET A 103 -9.34 -7.13 3.77
CA MET A 103 -8.99 -8.25 2.89
C MET A 103 -8.04 -7.74 1.82
N TYR A 104 -6.82 -8.27 1.77
CA TYR A 104 -5.77 -7.78 0.87
C TYR A 104 -5.00 -8.93 0.23
N LEU A 105 -4.44 -8.66 -0.95
CA LEU A 105 -3.46 -9.50 -1.61
C LEU A 105 -2.38 -8.64 -2.26
N GLN A 106 -1.15 -9.16 -2.26
CA GLN A 106 -0.10 -8.69 -3.15
C GLN A 106 -0.24 -9.44 -4.49
N TYR A 107 -0.06 -8.75 -5.61
CA TYR A 107 0.01 -9.40 -6.92
C TYR A 107 1.23 -8.93 -7.71
N ARG A 108 1.65 -9.78 -8.64
CA ARG A 108 2.71 -9.53 -9.61
C ARG A 108 2.20 -9.88 -11.01
N ILE A 109 2.42 -8.99 -11.98
CA ILE A 109 2.09 -9.22 -13.40
C ILE A 109 3.35 -8.98 -14.24
N TRP A 110 3.69 -9.94 -15.10
CA TRP A 110 4.88 -9.91 -15.95
C TRP A 110 4.75 -10.91 -17.11
N PRO A 111 5.54 -10.80 -18.19
CA PRO A 111 6.31 -9.62 -18.52
C PRO A 111 5.40 -8.50 -19.06
N LEU A 112 5.77 -7.25 -18.79
CA LEU A 112 5.14 -6.03 -19.30
C LEU A 112 6.17 -5.24 -20.13
N PRO A 113 5.73 -4.42 -21.09
CA PRO A 113 6.66 -3.60 -21.86
C PRO A 113 7.36 -2.60 -20.93
N ALA A 114 8.67 -2.36 -21.16
CA ALA A 114 9.46 -1.45 -20.32
C ALA A 114 8.98 0.02 -20.40
N LEU A 115 8.30 0.35 -21.50
CA LEU A 115 7.65 1.62 -21.73
C LEU A 115 6.19 1.35 -22.17
N PRO A 116 5.23 2.18 -21.74
CA PRO A 116 5.36 3.31 -20.80
C PRO A 116 5.64 2.88 -19.35
N ALA A 117 6.14 3.80 -18.53
CA ALA A 117 6.43 3.56 -17.10
C ALA A 117 5.20 3.18 -16.26
N HIS A 118 3.99 3.36 -16.80
CA HIS A 118 2.74 2.93 -16.19
C HIS A 118 1.85 2.25 -17.22
N VAL A 119 1.18 1.19 -16.81
CA VAL A 119 0.15 0.52 -17.60
C VAL A 119 -1.23 0.72 -16.99
N ASP A 120 -2.25 0.71 -17.85
CA ASP A 120 -3.64 0.64 -17.40
C ASP A 120 -4.00 -0.81 -17.06
N LEU A 121 -4.46 -1.01 -15.83
CA LEU A 121 -5.00 -2.27 -15.33
C LEU A 121 -6.46 -2.05 -14.99
N ARG A 122 -7.35 -2.96 -15.38
CA ARG A 122 -8.75 -2.94 -14.94
C ARG A 122 -8.88 -3.80 -13.70
N ARG A 123 -9.30 -3.19 -12.60
CA ARG A 123 -9.58 -3.86 -11.33
C ARG A 123 -11.08 -4.07 -11.21
N VAL A 124 -11.46 -5.33 -11.05
CA VAL A 124 -12.84 -5.71 -10.79
C VAL A 124 -12.92 -6.31 -9.39
N VAL A 125 -13.87 -5.84 -8.59
CA VAL A 125 -14.23 -6.48 -7.32
C VAL A 125 -15.69 -6.84 -7.40
N LYS A 126 -16.02 -8.08 -7.07
CA LYS A 126 -17.39 -8.58 -6.95
C LYS A 126 -17.60 -8.99 -5.50
N HIS A 127 -18.76 -8.69 -4.94
CA HIS A 127 -19.08 -9.02 -3.56
C HIS A 127 -20.58 -9.28 -3.40
N PRO A 128 -21.00 -9.88 -2.27
CA PRO A 128 -22.42 -10.03 -1.96
C PRO A 128 -23.12 -8.67 -1.96
N ARG A 129 -24.44 -8.67 -2.22
CA ARG A 129 -25.22 -7.43 -2.22
C ARG A 129 -25.07 -6.70 -0.88
N MET A 130 -24.65 -5.45 -0.95
CA MET A 130 -24.47 -4.54 0.17
C MET A 130 -25.45 -3.38 0.03
N THR A 131 -26.22 -3.07 1.07
CA THR A 131 -27.15 -1.93 1.09
C THR A 131 -26.45 -0.69 1.65
N LEU A 132 -26.38 0.37 0.86
CA LEU A 132 -25.74 1.62 1.23
C LEU A 132 -26.66 2.49 2.12
N PRO A 133 -26.12 3.49 2.85
CA PRO A 133 -26.92 4.35 3.71
C PRO A 133 -28.04 5.14 3.01
N ASP A 134 -27.93 5.37 1.71
CA ASP A 134 -28.95 6.04 0.89
C ASP A 134 -30.06 5.09 0.40
N GLY A 135 -30.01 3.81 0.80
CA GLY A 135 -30.95 2.76 0.40
C GLY A 135 -30.63 2.10 -0.95
N SER A 136 -29.64 2.60 -1.68
CA SER A 136 -29.14 1.94 -2.89
C SER A 136 -28.34 0.68 -2.52
N TYR A 137 -27.90 -0.08 -3.52
CA TYR A 137 -27.11 -1.28 -3.28
C TYR A 137 -25.91 -1.37 -4.22
N SER A 138 -24.86 -2.05 -3.75
CA SER A 138 -23.65 -2.37 -4.51
C SER A 138 -23.41 -3.87 -4.52
N THR A 139 -22.89 -4.38 -5.62
CA THR A 139 -22.45 -5.77 -5.79
C THR A 139 -20.99 -5.86 -6.25
N GLY A 140 -20.30 -4.71 -6.32
CA GLY A 140 -18.94 -4.66 -6.81
C GLY A 140 -18.47 -3.28 -7.25
N SER A 141 -17.29 -3.27 -7.85
CA SER A 141 -16.70 -2.10 -8.53
C SER A 141 -15.88 -2.57 -9.73
N ASP A 142 -15.82 -1.74 -10.75
CA ASP A 142 -15.05 -1.99 -11.96
C ASP A 142 -14.40 -0.67 -12.39
N ARG A 143 -13.07 -0.61 -12.31
CA ARG A 143 -12.34 0.63 -12.58
C ARG A 143 -10.95 0.38 -13.13
N THR A 144 -10.48 1.35 -13.90
CA THR A 144 -9.09 1.40 -14.35
C THR A 144 -8.19 1.98 -13.26
N ILE A 145 -7.06 1.32 -12.99
CA ILE A 145 -5.99 1.77 -12.10
C ILE A 145 -4.68 1.82 -12.87
N LYS A 146 -3.77 2.72 -12.46
CA LYS A 146 -2.42 2.80 -13.04
C LYS A 146 -1.46 1.90 -12.27
N GLY A 147 -0.90 0.90 -12.96
CA GLY A 147 0.17 0.06 -12.43
C GLY A 147 1.54 0.61 -12.85
N LYS A 148 2.40 0.97 -11.88
CA LYS A 148 3.77 1.38 -12.17
C LYS A 148 4.59 0.17 -12.62
N VAL A 149 5.17 0.26 -13.81
CA VAL A 149 6.06 -0.77 -14.37
C VAL A 149 7.49 -0.51 -13.90
N VAL A 150 8.10 -1.50 -13.27
CA VAL A 150 9.51 -1.48 -12.87
C VAL A 150 10.10 -2.83 -13.27
N SER A 151 11.17 -2.84 -14.08
CA SER A 151 11.79 -4.08 -14.56
C SER A 151 10.80 -5.03 -15.24
N ASN A 152 10.00 -4.51 -16.19
CA ASN A 152 9.03 -5.28 -16.98
C ASN A 152 7.95 -5.98 -16.15
N GLN A 153 7.60 -5.44 -14.99
CA GLN A 153 6.55 -6.01 -14.14
C GLN A 153 5.83 -4.94 -13.33
N VAL A 154 4.61 -5.27 -12.91
CA VAL A 154 3.87 -4.53 -11.88
C VAL A 154 3.85 -5.41 -10.63
N ILE A 155 4.28 -4.86 -9.51
CA ILE A 155 4.07 -5.43 -8.17
C ILE A 155 3.25 -4.42 -7.38
N ALA A 156 2.06 -4.83 -6.93
CA ALA A 156 1.16 -3.95 -6.22
C ALA A 156 0.29 -4.72 -5.23
N TYR A 157 -0.42 -3.97 -4.40
CA TYR A 157 -1.42 -4.50 -3.48
C TYR A 157 -2.81 -4.11 -3.96
N THR A 158 -3.77 -5.00 -3.72
CA THR A 158 -5.18 -4.66 -3.85
C THR A 158 -5.97 -5.30 -2.71
N GLY A 159 -7.07 -4.65 -2.33
CA GLY A 159 -7.87 -5.13 -1.22
C GLY A 159 -9.14 -4.30 -1.03
N TYR A 160 -9.88 -4.62 0.02
CA TYR A 160 -11.10 -3.96 0.46
C TYR A 160 -11.08 -3.87 2.00
N GLY A 161 -11.46 -2.71 2.54
CA GLY A 161 -11.56 -2.48 3.99
C GLY A 161 -13.00 -2.65 4.45
N LEU A 162 -13.20 -3.28 5.62
CA LEU A 162 -14.50 -3.39 6.27
C LEU A 162 -14.63 -2.26 7.31
N ASP A 163 -14.71 -1.03 6.83
CA ASP A 163 -14.61 0.18 7.64
C ASP A 163 -15.98 0.65 8.18
N GLU A 164 -17.07 0.24 7.55
CA GLU A 164 -18.46 0.63 7.87
C GLU A 164 -19.35 -0.60 8.12
N ASP A 165 -20.44 -0.42 8.88
CA ASP A 165 -21.27 -1.55 9.32
C ASP A 165 -22.00 -2.22 8.14
N TYR A 166 -22.37 -1.44 7.12
CA TYR A 166 -23.01 -1.97 5.92
C TYR A 166 -22.05 -2.80 5.05
N GLU A 167 -20.73 -2.68 5.23
CA GLU A 167 -19.73 -3.47 4.50
C GLU A 167 -19.56 -4.87 5.07
N LEU A 168 -20.12 -5.14 6.25
CA LEU A 168 -20.03 -6.42 6.95
C LEU A 168 -21.01 -7.46 6.35
N VAL A 169 -20.81 -7.78 5.07
CA VAL A 169 -21.64 -8.75 4.32
C VAL A 169 -20.94 -10.09 4.17
N GLU A 170 -21.66 -11.16 4.51
CA GLU A 170 -21.19 -12.55 4.44
C GLU A 170 -21.29 -13.10 3.01
N GLY A 171 -20.27 -13.85 2.58
CA GLY A 171 -20.24 -14.52 1.28
C GLY A 171 -18.93 -14.35 0.52
N ASP A 172 -18.97 -14.64 -0.78
CA ASP A 172 -17.78 -14.67 -1.63
C ASP A 172 -17.45 -13.28 -2.21
N TRP A 173 -16.21 -12.86 -1.99
CA TRP A 173 -15.61 -11.66 -2.55
C TRP A 173 -14.56 -12.07 -3.59
N ILE A 174 -14.69 -11.58 -4.82
CA ILE A 174 -13.78 -11.92 -5.93
C ILE A 174 -13.04 -10.68 -6.37
N PHE A 175 -11.71 -10.75 -6.34
CA PHE A 175 -10.80 -9.70 -6.82
C PHE A 175 -10.16 -10.15 -8.11
N GLU A 176 -10.32 -9.34 -9.15
CA GLU A 176 -9.72 -9.60 -10.46
C GLU A 176 -8.85 -8.42 -10.89
N ILE A 177 -7.71 -8.73 -11.51
CA ILE A 177 -6.91 -7.75 -12.24
C ILE A 177 -6.85 -8.19 -13.70
N TRP A 178 -7.15 -7.27 -14.59
CA TRP A 178 -7.19 -7.45 -16.03
C TRP A 178 -6.17 -6.53 -16.70
N TYR A 179 -5.53 -7.01 -17.75
CA TYR A 179 -4.65 -6.24 -18.61
C TYR A 179 -5.00 -6.53 -20.07
N GLN A 180 -5.23 -5.47 -20.87
CA GLN A 180 -5.60 -5.57 -22.28
C GLN A 180 -6.73 -6.58 -22.57
N GLY A 181 -7.78 -6.55 -21.74
CA GLY A 181 -8.94 -7.44 -21.91
C GLY A 181 -8.74 -8.88 -21.44
N LYS A 182 -7.55 -9.25 -20.94
CA LYS A 182 -7.27 -10.58 -20.36
C LYS A 182 -7.22 -10.53 -18.84
N LYS A 183 -7.95 -11.43 -18.18
CA LYS A 183 -7.84 -11.65 -16.73
C LYS A 183 -6.50 -12.29 -16.41
N VAL A 184 -5.72 -11.67 -15.54
CA VAL A 184 -4.37 -12.15 -15.17
C VAL A 184 -4.28 -12.55 -13.71
N ILE A 185 -5.10 -11.98 -12.84
CA ILE A 185 -5.19 -12.30 -11.41
C ILE A 185 -6.66 -12.54 -11.08
N GLU A 186 -6.92 -13.57 -10.29
CA GLU A 186 -8.22 -13.81 -9.64
C GLU A 186 -7.97 -14.38 -8.25
N GLN A 187 -8.48 -13.70 -7.22
CA GLN A 187 -8.47 -14.20 -5.85
C GLN A 187 -9.88 -14.18 -5.29
N LYS A 188 -10.28 -15.28 -4.66
CA LYS A 188 -11.52 -15.36 -3.90
C LYS A 188 -11.24 -15.27 -2.40
N PHE A 189 -12.00 -14.45 -1.71
CA PHE A 189 -12.13 -14.47 -0.25
C PHE A 189 -13.55 -14.88 0.10
N THR A 190 -13.72 -15.57 1.21
CA THR A 190 -15.05 -15.87 1.76
C THR A 190 -15.15 -15.20 3.13
N THR A 191 -16.05 -14.24 3.27
CA THR A 191 -16.32 -13.61 4.55
C THR A 191 -17.25 -14.46 5.40
N HIS A 192 -17.10 -14.40 6.72
CA HIS A 192 -17.96 -15.13 7.68
C HIS A 192 -18.17 -14.34 8.97
N GLN A 193 -19.27 -14.62 9.68
CA GLN A 193 -19.50 -14.07 11.02
C GLN A 193 -18.50 -14.67 12.03
N PRO A 194 -17.67 -13.86 12.71
CA PRO A 194 -16.67 -14.38 13.65
C PRO A 194 -17.32 -14.97 14.89
N SER A 195 -16.68 -16.00 15.48
CA SER A 195 -17.04 -16.47 16.81
C SER A 195 -16.71 -15.42 17.88
N LYS A 196 -17.27 -15.55 19.09
CA LYS A 196 -16.96 -14.63 20.19
C LYS A 196 -15.47 -14.66 20.54
N GLU A 197 -14.86 -15.83 20.49
CA GLU A 197 -13.44 -16.05 20.76
C GLU A 197 -12.56 -15.42 19.67
N GLU A 198 -12.91 -15.63 18.39
CA GLU A 198 -12.20 -15.03 17.26
C GLU A 198 -12.27 -13.50 17.31
N LEU A 199 -13.46 -12.96 17.60
CA LEU A 199 -13.67 -11.52 17.75
C LEU A 199 -12.84 -10.95 18.91
N ALA A 200 -12.85 -11.59 20.08
CA ALA A 200 -12.08 -11.15 21.25
C ALA A 200 -10.57 -11.11 20.96
N LYS A 201 -10.07 -12.06 20.17
CA LYS A 201 -8.65 -12.13 19.76
C LYS A 201 -8.29 -11.06 18.73
N LEU A 202 -9.11 -10.88 17.70
CA LEU A 202 -8.76 -10.05 16.53
C LEU A 202 -9.08 -8.57 16.70
N LYS A 203 -10.17 -8.24 17.40
CA LYS A 203 -10.61 -6.84 17.61
C LYS A 203 -9.51 -5.92 18.15
N PRO A 204 -8.73 -6.28 19.20
CA PRO A 204 -7.65 -5.40 19.67
C PRO A 204 -6.53 -5.22 18.64
N ILE A 205 -6.22 -6.24 17.84
CA ILE A 205 -5.17 -6.19 16.81
C ILE A 205 -5.55 -5.25 15.67
N LEU A 206 -6.82 -5.31 15.26
CA LEU A 206 -7.38 -4.49 14.17
C LEU A 206 -7.63 -3.04 14.62
N ALA A 207 -8.04 -2.81 15.88
CA ALA A 207 -8.31 -1.48 16.42
C ALA A 207 -7.06 -0.58 16.50
N LEU A 208 -5.87 -1.15 16.66
CA LEU A 208 -4.61 -0.40 16.68
C LEU A 208 -4.38 0.39 15.39
N GLY A 209 -4.87 -0.13 14.27
CA GLY A 209 -4.76 0.51 12.97
C GLY A 209 -5.67 1.73 12.78
N ASN A 210 -6.82 1.73 13.44
CA ASN A 210 -7.84 2.77 13.31
C ASN A 210 -7.45 4.09 14.00
N ARG A 211 -6.36 4.12 14.77
CA ARG A 211 -5.78 5.35 15.34
C ARG A 211 -5.02 6.18 14.31
N ALA A 212 -4.78 5.65 13.10
CA ALA A 212 -4.20 6.40 12.00
C ALA A 212 -5.17 7.43 11.37
N VAL A 213 -6.41 7.52 11.87
CA VAL A 213 -7.25 8.69 11.66
C VAL A 213 -6.67 9.83 12.50
N GLY A 214 -5.53 10.36 12.07
CA GLY A 214 -5.35 11.80 12.21
C GLY A 214 -6.58 12.39 11.52
N GLN A 215 -7.42 13.07 12.29
CA GLN A 215 -8.36 14.02 11.71
C GLN A 215 -7.50 15.02 10.92
N SER A 216 -7.21 14.71 9.66
CA SER A 216 -7.00 15.76 8.70
C SER A 216 -8.38 16.41 8.61
N GLU A 217 -8.68 17.33 9.55
CA GLU A 217 -9.62 18.38 9.21
C GLU A 217 -9.17 18.87 7.83
N PRO A 218 -10.07 18.89 6.83
CA PRO A 218 -9.72 19.41 5.52
C PRO A 218 -9.11 20.78 5.77
N SER A 219 -7.82 20.91 5.51
CA SER A 219 -7.11 22.17 5.70
C SER A 219 -7.95 23.26 5.05
N LYS A 220 -8.47 24.19 5.84
CA LYS A 220 -9.22 25.35 5.32
C LYS A 220 -8.37 26.23 4.41
N LYS A 221 -7.07 25.94 4.29
CA LYS A 221 -6.13 26.60 3.39
C LYS A 221 -5.67 25.63 2.29
N PRO A 222 -5.64 26.05 1.02
CA PRO A 222 -5.02 25.24 -0.04
C PRO A 222 -3.56 24.96 0.35
N PHE A 223 -3.18 23.68 0.39
CA PHE A 223 -1.84 23.26 0.78
C PHE A 223 -0.78 23.88 -0.14
N SER A 224 0.13 24.68 0.42
CA SER A 224 1.34 25.05 -0.31
C SER A 224 2.28 23.85 -0.32
N LYS A 225 3.03 23.66 -1.43
CA LYS A 225 4.01 22.55 -1.55
C LYS A 225 5.09 22.53 -0.46
N ARG A 226 5.23 23.60 0.35
CA ARG A 226 6.25 23.74 1.40
C ARG A 226 5.81 23.27 2.79
N ASP A 227 4.52 23.00 3.01
CA ASP A 227 3.97 22.75 4.35
C ASP A 227 3.82 21.26 4.70
N TRP A 228 4.60 20.37 4.07
CA TRP A 228 4.58 18.96 4.44
C TRP A 228 5.26 18.76 5.80
N PRO A 229 4.59 18.22 6.82
CA PRO A 229 5.25 17.86 8.06
C PRO A 229 6.26 16.74 7.79
N ARG A 230 7.54 17.01 8.04
CA ARG A 230 8.56 15.96 8.13
C ARG A 230 8.30 15.19 9.43
N ILE A 231 7.79 13.96 9.30
CA ILE A 231 7.68 13.05 10.43
C ILE A 231 9.09 12.52 10.72
N MET A 232 9.73 13.07 11.75
CA MET A 232 10.91 12.46 12.36
C MET A 232 10.44 11.23 13.12
N VAL A 233 10.85 10.04 12.68
CA VAL A 233 10.68 8.81 13.45
C VAL A 233 11.66 8.92 14.63
N GLY A 234 11.14 9.24 15.81
CA GLY A 234 11.95 9.32 17.02
C GLY A 234 12.63 7.98 17.29
N ALA A 235 13.96 7.94 17.19
CA ALA A 235 14.74 6.91 17.85
C ALA A 235 14.51 7.07 19.36
N GLY A 236 14.28 5.95 20.05
CA GLY A 236 14.01 5.92 21.48
C GLY A 236 15.03 6.75 22.25
N GLY A 237 14.55 7.82 22.89
CA GLY A 237 15.32 8.59 23.85
C GLY A 237 15.63 7.73 25.05
N VAL A 238 16.89 7.31 25.17
CA VAL A 238 17.47 6.91 26.44
C VAL A 238 17.52 8.17 27.30
N ALA A 239 16.87 8.13 28.47
CA ALA A 239 16.94 9.20 29.45
C ALA A 239 18.41 9.39 29.87
N VAL A 240 18.96 10.58 29.58
CA VAL A 240 20.23 11.03 30.13
C VAL A 240 19.92 11.62 31.52
N PRO A 241 20.59 11.19 32.59
CA PRO A 241 20.38 11.75 33.92
C PRO A 241 20.92 13.19 34.00
N ASP A 242 20.17 14.04 34.69
CA ASP A 242 20.51 15.44 34.98
C ASP A 242 21.93 15.57 35.52
N THR A 243 22.75 16.34 34.79
CA THR A 243 24.09 16.70 35.24
C THR A 243 24.00 17.98 36.06
N ALA A 244 24.64 17.93 37.22
CA ALA A 244 24.63 18.91 38.28
C ALA A 244 24.97 20.35 37.85
N GLU A 245 24.29 21.25 38.53
CA GLU A 245 24.48 22.69 38.64
C GLU A 245 25.94 23.05 38.98
N ALA A 246 26.56 23.91 38.17
CA ALA A 246 27.87 24.49 38.45
C ALA A 246 27.71 25.86 39.14
N PRO A 247 28.55 26.19 40.14
CA PRO A 247 28.37 27.35 41.00
C PRO A 247 28.82 28.66 40.32
N ASN A 248 28.06 29.72 40.60
CA ASN A 248 28.46 31.10 40.39
C ASN A 248 29.82 31.39 41.04
N LYS A 249 30.69 32.09 40.30
CA LYS A 249 31.87 32.76 40.86
C LYS A 249 31.78 34.28 40.59
N PRO A 250 32.40 35.09 41.46
CA PRO A 250 32.00 36.44 41.85
C PRO A 250 32.23 37.52 40.78
#